data_AF-T1BTV0-F1
#
_entry.id   AF-T1BTV0-F1
#
_cell.length_a   1.000
_cell.length_b   1.000
_cell.length_c   1.000
_cell.angle_alpha   90.00
_cell.angle_beta   90.00
_cell.angle_gamma   90.00
#
_symmetry.space_group_name_H-M   'P 1'
#
loop_
_entity.id
_entity.type
_entity.pdbx_description
1 polymer ?
#
loop_
_entity_poly.entity_id
_entity_poly.type
_entity_poly.pdbx_seq_one_letter_code
_entity_poly.pdbx_strand_id
1 'polypeptide(L)'
;TAARWRTRCRELGIGEIHLAFTLAFDSFVPRDIGFDAAIEFPPNNVVARDITAQVKRLDPNFAGRVHDWRSLAAAPPMLPDDAGTLHRGVCTDWDNEARRAGRGRVFMHAAPRR
;
A
#
# COMPACT_ATOMS: atom_id res chain seq x y z
N THR A 1 15.97 -11.64 9.36
CA THR A 1 16.63 -11.21 8.11
C THR A 1 16.36 -12.25 7.04
N ALA A 2 16.46 -11.90 5.75
CA ALA A 2 16.21 -12.82 4.64
C ALA A 2 17.08 -14.09 4.70
N ALA A 3 18.37 -13.94 5.01
CA ALA A 3 19.32 -15.05 5.12
C ALA A 3 18.88 -16.12 6.14
N ARG A 4 18.37 -15.71 7.31
CA ARG A 4 17.90 -16.66 8.34
C ARG A 4 16.75 -17.54 7.85
N TRP A 5 15.82 -16.96 7.09
CA TRP A 5 14.69 -17.71 6.54
C TRP A 5 15.14 -18.70 5.47
N ARG A 6 16.00 -18.27 4.52
CA ARG A 6 16.55 -19.16 3.50
C ARG A 6 17.32 -20.34 4.11
N THR A 7 18.21 -20.08 5.08
CA THR A 7 18.95 -21.14 5.78
C THR A 7 18.00 -22.12 6.43
N ARG A 8 16.99 -21.63 7.16
CA ARG A 8 16.04 -22.51 7.85
C ARG A 8 15.21 -23.36 6.89
N CYS A 9 14.78 -22.82 5.76
CA CYS A 9 14.04 -23.57 4.74
C CYS A 9 14.89 -24.68 4.12
N ARG A 10 16.17 -24.42 3.85
CA ARG A 10 17.09 -25.45 3.34
C ARG A 10 17.36 -26.55 4.37
N GLU A 11 17.58 -26.20 5.64
CA GLU A 11 17.74 -27.17 6.74
C GLU A 11 16.52 -28.09 6.91
N LEU A 12 15.32 -27.57 6.66
CA LEU A 12 14.07 -28.31 6.76
C LEU A 12 13.73 -29.12 5.48
N GLY A 13 14.59 -29.08 4.45
CA GLY A 13 14.33 -29.76 3.18
C GLY A 13 13.30 -29.08 2.27
N ILE A 14 12.87 -27.86 2.59
CA ILE A 14 11.96 -27.05 1.75
C ILE A 14 12.70 -26.53 0.51
N GLY A 15 14.00 -26.26 0.65
CA GLY A 15 14.84 -25.72 -0.41
C GLY A 15 14.86 -24.20 -0.45
N GLU A 16 14.99 -23.64 -1.66
CA GLU A 16 15.03 -22.19 -1.87
C GLU A 16 13.63 -21.58 -1.83
N ILE A 17 13.51 -20.36 -1.30
CA ILE A 17 12.25 -19.63 -1.19
C ILE A 17 12.31 -18.32 -1.98
N HIS A 18 11.13 -17.85 -2.38
CA HIS A 18 10.97 -16.50 -2.91
C HIS A 18 10.49 -15.56 -1.81
N LEU A 19 11.24 -14.50 -1.53
CA LEU A 19 10.95 -13.52 -0.49
C LEU A 19 10.50 -12.20 -1.11
N ALA A 20 9.28 -11.77 -0.79
CA ALA A 20 8.73 -10.51 -1.27
C ALA A 20 8.44 -9.53 -0.11
N PHE A 21 8.92 -8.30 -0.23
CA PHE A 21 8.81 -7.27 0.80
C PHE A 21 7.59 -6.38 0.53
N THR A 22 6.72 -6.20 1.53
CA THR A 22 5.52 -5.36 1.38
C THR A 22 5.85 -3.89 1.67
N LEU A 23 5.60 -3.02 0.70
CA LEU A 23 5.81 -1.56 0.77
C LEU A 23 4.70 -0.85 1.57
N ALA A 24 4.45 -1.32 2.79
CA ALA A 24 3.34 -0.84 3.61
C ALA A 24 3.64 0.47 4.36
N PHE A 25 4.88 0.70 4.77
CA PHE A 25 5.28 1.89 5.54
C PHE A 25 6.63 2.44 5.10
N ASP A 26 7.54 1.54 4.68
CA ASP A 26 8.85 1.91 4.17
C ASP A 26 8.95 1.75 2.64
N SER A 27 10.01 2.33 2.07
CA SER A 27 10.37 2.24 0.67
C SER A 27 11.83 1.78 0.54
N PHE A 28 12.05 0.47 0.66
CA PHE A 28 13.36 -0.15 0.44
C PHE A 28 13.42 -0.83 -0.92
N VAL A 29 14.61 -0.83 -1.52
CA VAL A 29 14.89 -1.72 -2.66
C VAL A 29 15.05 -3.14 -2.11
N PRO A 30 14.24 -4.13 -2.54
CA PRO A 30 14.23 -5.47 -1.95
C PRO A 30 15.60 -6.14 -1.89
N ARG A 31 16.42 -5.94 -2.92
CA ARG A 31 17.76 -6.55 -3.00
C ARG A 31 18.70 -6.09 -1.90
N ASP A 32 18.57 -4.86 -1.44
CA ASP A 32 19.42 -4.29 -0.38
C ASP A 32 19.22 -5.01 0.97
N ILE A 33 18.09 -5.69 1.15
CA ILE A 33 17.74 -6.46 2.35
C ILE A 33 17.67 -7.98 2.11
N GLY A 34 18.12 -8.45 0.94
CA GLY A 34 18.15 -9.86 0.55
C GLY A 34 16.81 -10.47 0.12
N PHE A 35 15.83 -9.62 -0.22
CA PHE A 35 14.54 -10.00 -0.79
C PHE A 35 14.59 -9.99 -2.33
N ASP A 36 13.71 -10.78 -2.93
CA ASP A 36 13.66 -11.00 -4.38
C ASP A 36 12.69 -10.05 -5.10
N ALA A 37 11.65 -9.59 -4.39
CA ALA A 37 10.59 -8.77 -4.95
C ALA A 37 10.02 -7.77 -3.94
N ALA A 38 9.29 -6.78 -4.44
CA ALA A 38 8.43 -5.88 -3.67
C ALA A 38 6.96 -6.13 -3.97
N ILE A 39 6.09 -5.83 -3.00
CA ILE A 39 4.63 -5.86 -3.14
C ILE A 39 4.09 -4.49 -2.75
N GLU A 40 3.39 -3.80 -3.65
CA GLU A 40 2.69 -2.57 -3.28
C GLU A 40 1.52 -2.87 -2.36
N PHE A 41 1.25 -1.95 -1.43
CA PHE A 41 0.18 -2.10 -0.45
C PHE A 41 -0.69 -0.83 -0.40
N PRO A 42 -1.36 -0.46 -1.52
CA PRO A 42 -2.20 0.73 -1.53
C PRO A 42 -3.36 0.59 -0.52
N PRO A 43 -3.81 1.69 0.09
CA PRO A 43 -3.46 3.08 -0.22
C PRO A 43 -2.20 3.59 0.52
N ASN A 44 -1.46 2.72 1.20
CA ASN A 44 -0.26 3.16 1.91
C ASN A 44 0.82 3.59 0.93
N ASN A 45 1.61 4.60 1.34
CA ASN A 45 2.73 5.15 0.57
C ASN A 45 2.40 5.64 -0.85
N VAL A 46 1.11 5.77 -1.19
CA VAL A 46 0.66 6.43 -2.42
C VAL A 46 0.11 7.82 -2.08
N VAL A 47 0.58 8.82 -2.82
CA VAL A 47 0.06 10.19 -2.72
C VAL A 47 -1.22 10.28 -3.53
N ALA A 48 -2.35 10.51 -2.86
CA ALA A 48 -3.64 10.71 -3.47
C ALA A 48 -4.16 12.12 -3.23
N ARG A 49 -4.86 12.68 -4.22
CA ARG A 49 -5.44 14.02 -4.18
C ARG A 49 -6.38 14.16 -2.98
N ASP A 50 -6.09 15.12 -2.11
CA ASP A 50 -6.98 15.49 -0.99
C ASP A 50 -8.20 16.25 -1.54
N ILE A 51 -9.40 15.76 -1.22
CA ILE A 51 -10.69 16.36 -1.57
C ILE A 51 -11.54 16.66 -0.32
N THR A 52 -10.93 16.66 0.88
CA THR A 52 -11.61 16.83 2.16
C THR A 52 -12.49 18.09 2.21
N ALA A 53 -12.04 19.19 1.59
CA ALA A 53 -12.78 20.46 1.55
C ALA A 53 -14.00 20.44 0.61
N GLN A 54 -14.10 19.46 -0.29
CA GLN A 54 -15.17 19.33 -1.29
C GLN A 54 -16.32 18.43 -0.81
N VAL A 55 -16.13 17.73 0.32
CA VAL A 55 -17.08 16.75 0.84
C VAL A 55 -17.86 17.35 2.00
N LYS A 56 -19.19 17.26 1.92
CA LYS A 56 -20.08 17.62 3.02
C LYS A 56 -19.87 16.64 4.18
N ARG A 57 -19.43 17.15 5.33
CA ARG A 57 -19.23 16.35 6.54
C ARG A 57 -20.59 16.02 7.18
N LEU A 58 -20.76 14.78 7.61
CA LEU A 58 -21.92 14.35 8.40
C LEU A 58 -21.71 14.68 9.89
N ASP A 59 -20.52 14.38 10.42
CA ASP A 59 -20.09 14.78 11.76
C ASP A 59 -19.32 16.12 11.68
N PRO A 60 -19.78 17.19 12.35
CA PRO A 60 -19.05 18.45 12.45
C PRO A 60 -17.65 18.33 13.05
N ASN A 61 -17.41 17.30 13.88
CA ASN A 61 -16.14 17.05 14.55
C ASN A 61 -15.17 16.20 13.74
N PHE A 62 -15.55 15.76 12.53
CA PHE A 62 -14.66 14.98 11.67
C PHE A 62 -13.40 15.78 11.30
N ALA A 63 -12.25 15.27 11.72
CA ALA A 63 -10.90 15.81 11.52
C ALA A 63 -10.00 14.84 10.72
N GLY A 64 -10.59 13.85 10.05
CA GLY A 64 -9.92 12.94 9.13
C GLY A 64 -9.60 13.56 7.77
N ARG A 65 -9.23 12.71 6.81
CA ARG A 65 -8.91 13.10 5.44
C ARG A 65 -9.72 12.29 4.44
N VAL A 66 -10.23 12.96 3.42
CA VAL A 66 -10.92 12.34 2.29
C VAL A 66 -10.09 12.54 1.03
N HIS A 67 -9.81 11.46 0.31
CA HIS A 67 -9.01 11.46 -0.91
C HIS A 67 -9.81 10.97 -2.12
N ASP A 68 -9.43 11.42 -3.32
CA ASP A 68 -9.99 10.93 -4.57
C ASP A 68 -9.33 9.61 -4.98
N TRP A 69 -10.09 8.52 -4.93
CA TRP A 69 -9.63 7.18 -5.31
C TRP A 69 -9.10 7.12 -6.74
N ARG A 70 -9.61 7.93 -7.66
CA ARG A 70 -9.15 7.92 -9.06
C ARG A 70 -7.68 8.32 -9.17
N SER A 71 -7.20 9.19 -8.28
CA SER A 71 -5.78 9.56 -8.21
C SER A 71 -4.90 8.43 -7.66
N LEU A 72 -5.44 7.60 -6.76
CA LEU A 72 -4.78 6.39 -6.28
C LEU A 72 -4.65 5.36 -7.41
N ALA A 73 -5.74 5.13 -8.15
CA ALA A 73 -5.79 4.18 -9.26
C ALA A 73 -4.88 4.58 -10.43
N ALA A 74 -4.68 5.88 -10.65
CA ALA A 74 -3.78 6.41 -11.67
C ALA A 74 -2.32 6.53 -11.21
N ALA A 75 -1.98 6.12 -9.98
CA ALA A 75 -0.64 6.28 -9.44
C ALA A 75 0.40 5.44 -10.19
N PRO A 76 1.60 5.99 -10.44
CA PRO A 76 2.71 5.22 -10.99
C PRO A 76 3.17 4.14 -10.00
N PRO A 77 3.99 3.16 -10.46
CA PRO A 77 4.61 2.21 -9.56
C PRO A 77 5.39 2.90 -8.42
N MET A 78 5.38 2.30 -7.24
CA MET A 78 6.05 2.87 -6.06
C MET A 78 7.59 2.77 -6.09
N LEU A 79 8.14 1.90 -6.93
CA LEU A 79 9.57 1.72 -7.11
C LEU A 79 9.95 1.98 -8.57
N PRO A 80 11.18 2.43 -8.85
CA PRO A 80 11.68 2.56 -10.21
C PRO A 80 11.83 1.18 -10.87
N ASP A 81 11.80 1.15 -12.20
CA ASP A 81 11.84 -0.10 -13.00
C ASP A 81 13.10 -0.95 -12.74
N ASP A 82 14.20 -0.32 -12.31
CA ASP A 82 15.44 -1.00 -12.00
C ASP A 82 15.47 -1.61 -10.59
N ALA A 83 14.48 -1.35 -9.72
CA ALA A 83 14.44 -1.86 -8.35
C ALA A 83 14.19 -3.38 -8.24
N GLY A 84 13.91 -4.05 -9.36
CA GLY A 84 13.63 -5.49 -9.43
C GLY A 84 12.14 -5.79 -9.60
N THR A 85 11.75 -7.01 -9.26
CA THR A 85 10.37 -7.47 -9.43
C THR A 85 9.44 -6.70 -8.50
N LEU A 86 8.44 -6.01 -9.06
CA LEU A 86 7.39 -5.33 -8.32
C LEU A 86 6.03 -5.96 -8.62
N HIS A 87 5.39 -6.51 -7.60
CA HIS A 87 4.00 -6.94 -7.65
C HIS A 87 3.09 -5.75 -7.34
N ARG A 88 2.36 -5.28 -8.37
CA ARG A 88 1.40 -4.18 -8.24
C ARG A 88 0.26 -4.60 -7.30
N GLY A 89 -0.10 -3.69 -6.40
CA GLY A 89 -1.19 -3.86 -5.45
C GLY A 89 -2.44 -3.15 -5.95
N VAL A 90 -3.61 -3.67 -5.58
CA VAL A 90 -4.89 -3.05 -5.91
C VAL A 90 -5.60 -2.66 -4.62
N CYS A 91 -6.04 -1.41 -4.54
CA CYS A 91 -6.96 -0.95 -3.51
C CYS A 91 -8.27 -0.63 -4.20
N THR A 92 -9.30 -1.43 -3.99
CA THR A 92 -10.61 -1.27 -4.65
C THR A 92 -11.50 -0.24 -3.97
N ASP A 93 -11.30 -0.01 -2.67
CA ASP A 93 -11.90 1.03 -1.84
C ASP A 93 -11.15 1.12 -0.51
N TRP A 94 -11.32 2.22 0.24
CA TRP A 94 -10.73 2.34 1.57
C TRP A 94 -11.47 3.33 2.47
N ASP A 95 -11.92 2.84 3.61
CA ASP A 95 -12.39 3.65 4.73
C ASP A 95 -11.90 3.02 6.03
N ASN A 96 -11.17 3.80 6.85
CA ASN A 96 -10.77 3.36 8.17
C ASN A 96 -11.28 4.27 9.30
N GLU A 97 -12.31 5.06 9.06
CA GLU A 97 -12.97 5.93 10.04
C GLU A 97 -13.48 5.13 11.24
N ALA A 98 -14.11 3.97 11.03
CA ALA A 98 -14.55 3.11 12.14
C ALA A 98 -13.40 2.68 13.06
N ARG A 99 -12.18 2.51 12.52
CA ARG A 99 -10.98 2.15 13.28
C ARG A 99 -10.28 3.38 13.89
N ARG A 100 -10.49 4.56 13.33
CA ARG A 100 -9.85 5.83 13.73
C ARG A 100 -10.90 6.93 13.85
N ALA A 101 -11.88 6.75 14.72
CA ALA A 101 -13.02 7.65 14.84
C ALA A 101 -12.60 9.13 14.90
N GLY A 102 -13.22 9.95 14.06
CA GLY A 102 -12.97 11.37 13.81
C GLY A 102 -11.67 11.66 13.05
N ARG A 103 -10.83 10.67 12.74
CA ARG A 103 -9.46 10.85 12.22
C ARG A 103 -9.10 9.81 11.16
N GLY A 104 -10.09 9.21 10.52
CA GLY A 104 -9.93 8.25 9.45
C GLY A 104 -9.30 8.86 8.20
N ARG A 105 -8.82 7.97 7.34
CA ARG A 105 -8.50 8.23 5.93
C ARG A 105 -9.55 7.49 5.11
N VAL A 106 -10.29 8.24 4.31
CA VAL A 106 -11.39 7.75 3.47
C VAL A 106 -11.05 8.03 2.00
N PHE A 107 -11.35 7.10 1.12
CA PHE A 107 -11.24 7.27 -0.32
C PHE A 107 -12.62 7.28 -0.95
N MET A 108 -12.95 8.32 -1.71
CA MET A 108 -14.21 8.41 -2.44
C MET A 108 -13.98 8.23 -3.94
N HIS A 109 -15.06 7.93 -4.67
CA HIS A 109 -15.07 7.71 -6.11
C HIS A 109 -14.40 6.40 -6.56
N ALA A 110 -14.34 5.40 -5.67
CA ALA A 110 -13.79 4.08 -5.97
C ALA A 110 -14.73 3.22 -6.85
N ALA A 111 -16.05 3.40 -6.68
CA ALA A 111 -17.03 2.76 -7.54
C ALA A 111 -17.09 3.40 -8.94
N PRO A 112 -17.02 2.60 -10.02
CA PRO A 112 -17.27 3.07 -11.38
C PRO A 112 -18.66 3.70 -11.47
N ARG A 113 -18.77 4.85 -12.14
CA ARG A 113 -20.06 5.45 -12.52
C ARG A 113 -20.17 5.40 -14.03
N ARG A 114 -21.38 5.12 -14.52
CA ARG A 114 -21.72 5.24 -15.95
C ARG A 114 -21.78 6.71 -16.35
#